data_AF-A0A4R4DSC5-F1
#
_entry.id   AF-A0A4R4DSC5-F1
#
_cell.length_a   1.000
_cell.length_b   1.000
_cell.length_c   1.000
_cell.angle_alpha   90.00
_cell.angle_beta   90.00
_cell.angle_gamma   90.00
#
_symmetry.space_group_name_H-M   'P 1'
#
loop_
_entity.id
_entity.type
_entity.pdbx_description
1 polymer ?
#
loop_
_entity_poly.entity_id
_entity_poly.type
_entity_poly.pdbx_seq_one_letter_code
_entity_poly.pdbx_strand_id
1 'polypeptide(L)'
;MPYLLEFLLFLLPFAAYALWRRFNPGIEPGSRLMLAAAAGVLLMFLFAVWYGLSVSMRPHEVYVPARLGPDGRVIPGQVEPRR
;
A
#
# COMPACT_ATOMS: atom_id res chain seq x y z
N MET A 1 -5.69 -15.51 -14.22
CA MET A 1 -4.55 -14.76 -13.67
C MET A 1 -5.06 -13.88 -12.53
N PRO A 2 -5.11 -14.38 -11.28
CA PRO A 2 -5.79 -13.70 -10.17
C PRO A 2 -5.18 -12.34 -9.77
N TYR A 3 -3.98 -12.02 -10.24
CA TYR A 3 -3.26 -10.77 -9.94
C TYR A 3 -3.11 -9.84 -11.15
N LEU A 4 -3.86 -10.08 -12.23
CA LEU A 4 -3.69 -9.31 -13.46
C LEU A 4 -4.04 -7.83 -13.26
N LEU A 5 -5.11 -7.55 -12.52
CA LEU A 5 -5.57 -6.18 -12.29
C LEU A 5 -4.58 -5.40 -11.43
N GLU A 6 -4.07 -6.02 -10.37
CA GLU A 6 -3.02 -5.50 -9.49
C GLU A 6 -1.74 -5.23 -10.27
N PHE A 7 -1.34 -6.16 -11.14
CA PHE A 7 -0.20 -6.00 -12.01
C PHE A 7 -0.37 -4.83 -12.98
N LEU A 8 -1.54 -4.67 -13.58
CA LEU A 8 -1.85 -3.55 -14.47
C LEU A 8 -1.88 -2.21 -13.71
N LEU A 9 -2.45 -2.17 -12.50
CA LEU A 9 -2.46 -0.98 -11.65
C LEU A 9 -1.04 -0.59 -11.20
N PHE A 10 -0.22 -1.59 -10.87
CA PHE A 10 1.19 -1.37 -10.56
C PHE A 10 1.96 -0.78 -11.74
N LEU A 11 1.69 -1.26 -12.96
CA LEU A 11 2.35 -0.76 -14.18
C LEU A 11 1.79 0.57 -14.67
N LEU A 12 0.59 0.96 -14.26
CA LEU A 12 -0.12 2.16 -14.73
C LEU A 12 0.74 3.44 -14.72
N PRO A 13 1.42 3.84 -13.63
CA PRO A 13 2.23 5.07 -13.65
C PRO A 13 3.38 5.02 -14.66
N PHE A 14 4.02 3.85 -14.82
CA PHE A 14 5.11 3.65 -15.78
C PHE A 14 4.62 3.67 -17.22
N ALA A 15 3.49 3.00 -17.49
CA ALA A 15 2.86 2.99 -18.79
C ALA A 15 2.38 4.39 -19.20
N ALA A 16 1.77 5.14 -18.28
CA ALA A 16 1.35 6.52 -18.49
C ALA A 16 2.55 7.42 -18.82
N TYR A 17 3.65 7.30 -18.08
CA TYR A 17 4.87 8.06 -18.36
C TYR A 17 5.51 7.68 -19.71
N ALA A 18 5.61 6.38 -20.01
CA ALA A 18 6.14 5.90 -21.28
C ALA A 18 5.29 6.39 -22.47
N LEU A 19 3.96 6.36 -22.33
CA LEU A 19 3.03 6.88 -23.32
C LEU A 19 3.21 8.40 -23.51
N TRP A 20 3.32 9.16 -22.42
CA TRP A 20 3.61 10.59 -22.49
C TRP A 20 4.93 10.88 -23.21
N ARG A 21 6.02 10.16 -22.88
CA ARG A 21 7.32 10.31 -23.54
C ARG A 21 7.27 10.01 -25.04
N ARG A 22 6.46 9.03 -25.44
CA ARG A 22 6.27 8.69 -26.86
C ARG A 22 5.64 9.85 -27.64
N PHE A 23 4.71 10.59 -27.04
CA PHE A 23 4.08 11.76 -27.66
C PHE A 23 4.88 13.06 -27.50
N ASN A 24 5.86 13.09 -26.60
CA ASN A 24 6.64 14.29 -26.27
C ASN A 24 8.16 14.01 -26.36
N PRO A 25 8.67 13.61 -27.54
CA PRO A 25 10.09 13.29 -27.71
C PRO A 25 10.95 14.55 -27.52
N GLY A 26 12.02 14.44 -26.73
CA GLY A 26 12.95 15.54 -26.47
C GLY A 26 12.43 16.64 -25.53
N ILE A 27 11.18 16.54 -25.07
CA ILE A 27 10.60 17.50 -24.12
C ILE A 27 10.86 17.01 -22.70
N GLU A 28 11.43 17.90 -21.87
CA GLU A 28 11.60 17.65 -20.45
C GLU A 28 10.28 17.87 -19.69
N PRO A 29 9.97 17.04 -18.68
CA PRO A 29 8.82 17.27 -17.82
C PRO A 29 8.91 18.65 -17.15
N GLY A 30 7.85 19.45 -17.29
CA GLY A 30 7.81 20.76 -16.64
C GLY A 30 7.91 20.64 -15.11
N SER A 31 8.46 21.67 -14.47
CA SER A 31 8.66 21.73 -13.01
C SER A 31 7.38 21.47 -12.20
N ARG A 32 6.21 21.90 -12.69
CA ARG A 32 4.90 21.63 -12.07
C ARG A 32 4.57 20.14 -12.01
N LEU A 33 4.88 19.40 -13.08
CA LEU A 33 4.66 17.95 -13.14
C LEU A 33 5.62 17.24 -12.18
N MET A 34 6.88 17.67 -12.12
CA MET A 34 7.86 17.14 -11.15
C MET A 34 7.42 17.40 -9.70
N LEU A 35 6.89 18.60 -9.41
CA LEU A 35 6.36 18.93 -8.09
C LEU A 35 5.15 18.05 -7.72
N ALA A 36 4.23 17.83 -8.66
CA ALA A 36 3.08 16.95 -8.47
C ALA A 36 3.52 15.49 -8.22
N ALA A 37 4.51 14.99 -8.97
CA ALA A 37 5.07 13.66 -8.76
C ALA A 37 5.72 13.53 -7.38
N ALA A 38 6.52 14.52 -6.97
CA ALA A 38 7.13 14.56 -5.65
C ALA A 38 6.08 14.59 -4.53
N ALA A 39 5.02 15.40 -4.68
CA ALA A 39 3.90 15.44 -3.74
C ALA A 39 3.18 14.08 -3.64
N GLY A 40 2.97 13.40 -4.76
CA GLY A 40 2.38 12.06 -4.79
C GLY A 40 3.21 11.03 -4.04
N VAL A 41 4.54 11.03 -4.23
CA VAL A 41 5.46 10.14 -3.49
C VAL A 41 5.44 10.44 -1.99
N LEU A 42 5.45 11.72 -1.61
CA LEU A 42 5.35 12.14 -0.22
C LEU A 42 4.04 11.69 0.42
N LEU A 43 2.91 11.86 -0.27
CA LEU A 43 1.60 11.41 0.20
C LEU A 43 1.55 9.89 0.38
N MET A 44 2.10 9.13 -0.57
CA MET A 44 2.19 7.68 -0.47
C MET A 44 2.98 7.27 0.78
N PHE A 45 4.12 7.90 1.03
CA PHE A 45 4.95 7.61 2.20
C PHE A 45 4.25 7.97 3.51
N LEU A 46 3.66 9.17 3.58
CA LEU A 46 2.90 9.62 4.75
C LEU A 46 1.73 8.69 5.05
N PHE A 47 1.00 8.24 4.03
CA PHE A 47 -0.10 7.32 4.20
C PHE A 47 0.38 5.94 4.68
N ALA A 48 1.49 5.43 4.14
CA ALA A 48 2.07 4.16 4.59
C ALA A 48 2.50 4.23 6.06
N VAL A 49 3.15 5.31 6.48
CA VAL A 49 3.54 5.55 7.88
C VAL A 49 2.29 5.65 8.77
N TRP A 50 1.32 6.49 8.39
CA TRP A 50 0.09 6.69 9.16
C TRP A 50 -0.72 5.39 9.31
N TYR A 51 -0.88 4.63 8.23
CA TYR A 51 -1.58 3.35 8.25
C TYR A 51 -0.84 2.32 9.10
N GLY A 52 0.49 2.21 8.94
CA GLY A 52 1.33 1.33 9.74
C GLY A 52 1.22 1.63 11.24
N LEU A 53 1.23 2.91 11.62
CA LEU A 53 1.02 3.33 13.02
C LEU A 53 -0.41 3.02 13.50
N SER A 54 -1.42 3.19 12.64
CA SER A 54 -2.83 2.96 12.99
C SER A 54 -3.17 1.49 13.25
N VAL A 55 -2.47 0.56 12.57
CA VAL A 55 -2.71 -0.89 12.68
C VAL A 55 -1.66 -1.58 13.56
N SER A 56 -0.66 -0.85 14.06
CA SER A 56 0.40 -1.42 14.89
C SER A 56 -0.11 -1.95 16.22
N MET A 57 0.41 -3.11 16.64
CA MET A 57 0.21 -3.65 17.98
C MET A 57 1.04 -2.87 19.00
N ARG A 58 0.52 -2.71 20.21
CA ARG A 58 1.29 -2.11 21.29
C ARG A 58 2.48 -3.01 21.65
N PRO A 59 3.61 -2.47 22.15
CA PRO A 59 4.80 -3.28 22.50
C PRO A 59 4.55 -4.39 23.53
N HIS A 60 3.44 -4.34 24.26
CA HIS A 60 3.03 -5.28 25.32
C HIS A 60 1.81 -6.13 24.92
N GLU A 61 1.48 -6.17 23.64
CA GLU A 61 0.39 -6.94 23.08
C GLU A 61 0.94 -8.17 22.33
N VAL A 62 0.31 -9.33 22.54
CA VAL A 62 0.67 -10.59 21.86
C VAL A 62 -0.43 -10.95 20.88
N TYR A 63 -0.04 -11.23 19.64
CA TYR A 63 -0.96 -11.76 18.64
C TYR A 63 -1.38 -13.19 19.02
N VAL A 64 -2.68 -13.39 19.18
CA VAL A 64 -3.29 -14.70 19.35
C VAL A 64 -3.89 -15.10 17.99
N PRO A 65 -3.36 -16.14 17.30
CA PRO A 65 -3.86 -16.53 15.99
C PRO A 65 -5.29 -17.03 16.06
N ALA A 66 -6.01 -16.89 14.93
CA ALA A 66 -7.36 -17.42 14.79
C ALA A 66 -7.35 -18.95 14.98
N ARG A 67 -8.38 -19.47 15.65
CA ARG A 67 -8.51 -20.91 15.96
C ARG A 67 -9.89 -21.42 15.57
N LEU A 68 -9.99 -22.70 15.24
CA LEU A 68 -11.29 -23.34 15.05
C LEU A 68 -11.87 -23.72 16.42
N GLY A 69 -13.08 -23.25 16.71
CA GLY A 69 -13.84 -23.62 17.91
C GLY A 69 -14.30 -25.08 17.85
N PRO A 70 -14.67 -25.66 19.01
CA PRO A 70 -15.14 -27.05 19.10
C PRO A 70 -16.44 -27.32 18.31
N ASP A 71 -17.18 -26.26 18.01
CA ASP A 71 -18.40 -26.18 17.20
C ASP A 71 -18.11 -25.92 15.71
N GLY A 72 -16.85 -25.93 15.30
CA GLY A 72 -16.42 -25.69 13.91
C GLY A 72 -16.46 -24.23 13.48
N ARG A 73 -16.80 -23.29 14.37
CA ARG A 73 -16.79 -21.85 14.09
C ARG A 73 -15.37 -21.28 14.20
N VAL A 74 -15.00 -20.37 13.30
CA VAL A 74 -13.72 -19.66 13.39
C VAL A 74 -13.80 -18.63 14.51
N ILE A 75 -12.93 -18.77 15.51
CA ILE A 75 -12.68 -17.75 16.52
C ILE A 75 -11.61 -16.81 15.94
N PRO A 76 -11.95 -15.52 15.66
CA PRO A 76 -11.01 -14.58 15.04
C PRO A 76 -9.76 -14.40 15.89
N GLY A 77 -8.64 -14.09 15.23
CA GLY A 77 -7.40 -13.73 15.93
C GLY A 77 -7.61 -12.46 16.76
N GLN A 78 -7.10 -12.46 17.99
CA GLN A 78 -7.25 -11.38 18.94
C GLN A 78 -5.88 -10.91 19.43
N VAL A 79 -5.85 -9.76 20.09
CA VAL A 79 -4.65 -9.22 20.70
C VAL A 79 -4.85 -9.28 22.20
N GLU A 80 -3.96 -9.95 22.93
CA GLU A 80 -4.03 -10.06 24.39
C GLU A 80 -2.88 -9.31 25.05
N PRO A 81 -3.10 -8.69 26.24
CA PRO A 81 -2.01 -8.16 27.05
C PRO A 81 -1.04 -9.28 27.41
N ARG A 82 0.26 -9.01 27.27
CA ARG A 82 1.32 -9.92 27.73
C ARG A 82 1.20 -10.09 29.26
N ARG A 83 0.82 -11.29 29.71
CA ARG A 83 0.81 -11.67 31.12
C ARG A 83 2.22 -11.89 31.66
#